data_AF-A0A0P0JBY6-F1
#
_entry.id   AF-A0A0P0JBY6-F1
#
_cell.length_a   1.000
_cell.length_b   1.000
_cell.length_c   1.000
_cell.angle_alpha   90.00
_cell.angle_beta   90.00
_cell.angle_gamma   90.00
#
_symmetry.space_group_name_H-M   'P 1'
#
loop_
_entity.id
_entity.type
_entity.pdbx_description
1 polymer ?
#
loop_
_entity_poly.entity_id
_entity_poly.type
_entity_poly.pdbx_seq_one_letter_code
_entity_poly.pdbx_strand_id
1 'polypeptide(L)'
;MKTCRRAWNVAGRRNPGTVPQANPFAQMGLKSSTRETPTAAFDDLQAFRGKAVELGHPSLATAALIAWEWLQREKHVFGAFDVAHYRPKERPNTVRVLHPKNGEEAWIPLFDDAGVPLYPELMAELDALKRERIGGLMIRRDWGDRRPWPTGESIDLTHMSRIVKRIIRAARLRDSLTFTSFRHGGFTESADADMTDSEIRAVSRQKSARVLPRYAKRTMKQVAAGAKKRRATRTKTDDLSE
;
A
#
# COMPACT_ATOMS: atom_id res chain seq x y z
N MET A 1 12.48 -14.95 -18.94
CA MET A 1 13.82 -14.87 -19.57
C MET A 1 14.96 -14.40 -18.67
N LYS A 2 14.81 -13.44 -17.74
CA LYS A 2 15.85 -13.17 -16.70
C LYS A 2 16.21 -14.45 -15.91
N THR A 3 15.21 -15.29 -15.64
CA THR A 3 15.36 -16.61 -15.03
C THR A 3 16.20 -17.56 -15.88
N CYS A 4 15.95 -17.67 -17.18
CA CYS A 4 16.74 -18.52 -18.11
C CYS A 4 18.19 -18.04 -18.21
N ARG A 5 18.42 -16.72 -18.32
CA ARG A 5 19.76 -16.13 -18.28
C ARG A 5 20.49 -16.49 -16.98
N ARG A 6 19.81 -16.34 -15.84
CA ARG A 6 20.37 -16.67 -14.52
C ARG A 6 20.64 -18.18 -14.39
N ALA A 7 19.70 -19.03 -14.81
CA ALA A 7 19.85 -20.47 -14.78
C ALA A 7 21.07 -20.91 -15.60
N TRP A 8 21.23 -20.39 -16.83
CA TRP A 8 22.40 -20.65 -17.68
C TRP A 8 23.71 -20.24 -17.00
N ASN A 9 23.77 -19.01 -16.46
CA ASN A 9 24.97 -18.51 -15.78
C ASN A 9 25.30 -19.28 -14.49
N VAL A 10 24.29 -19.82 -13.79
CA VAL A 10 24.50 -20.65 -12.60
C VAL A 10 24.95 -22.04 -13.01
N ALA A 11 24.31 -22.66 -14.00
CA ALA A 11 24.65 -23.98 -14.50
C ALA A 11 26.05 -24.03 -15.11
N GLY A 12 26.42 -23.04 -15.94
CA GLY A 12 27.74 -22.97 -16.55
C GLY A 12 28.88 -22.69 -15.57
N ARG A 13 28.62 -21.93 -14.50
CA ARG A 13 29.61 -21.77 -13.41
C ARG A 13 29.82 -23.03 -12.59
N ARG A 14 28.77 -23.84 -12.42
CA ARG A 14 28.82 -25.09 -11.63
C ARG A 14 29.31 -26.30 -12.43
N ASN A 15 29.20 -26.27 -13.75
CA ASN A 15 29.61 -27.36 -14.63
C ASN A 15 30.45 -26.82 -15.80
N PRO A 16 31.70 -26.40 -15.55
CA PRO A 16 32.60 -25.94 -16.60
C PRO A 16 32.78 -27.04 -17.66
N GLY A 17 32.64 -26.69 -18.94
CA GLY A 17 32.80 -27.62 -20.07
C GLY A 17 31.53 -28.38 -20.48
N THR A 18 30.50 -28.46 -19.63
CA THR A 18 29.21 -29.11 -19.99
C THR A 18 28.20 -28.13 -20.58
N VAL A 19 28.15 -26.90 -20.05
CA VAL A 19 27.26 -25.85 -20.55
C VAL A 19 28.06 -24.92 -21.45
N PRO A 20 27.58 -24.59 -22.66
CA PRO A 20 28.29 -23.67 -23.54
C PRO A 20 28.55 -22.32 -22.85
N GLN A 21 29.77 -21.81 -23.03
CA GLN A 21 30.25 -20.59 -22.36
C GLN A 21 29.42 -19.36 -22.75
N ALA A 22 29.00 -19.28 -24.02
CA ALA A 22 28.12 -18.23 -24.50
C ALA A 22 26.68 -18.46 -24.01
N ASN A 23 26.14 -17.50 -23.26
CA ASN A 23 24.75 -17.56 -22.80
C ASN A 23 23.81 -17.00 -23.88
N PRO A 24 22.97 -17.85 -24.52
CA PRO A 24 22.08 -17.42 -25.60
C PRO A 24 21.02 -16.41 -25.12
N PHE A 25 20.77 -16.34 -23.81
CA PHE A 25 19.80 -15.41 -23.22
C PHE A 25 20.43 -14.06 -22.80
N ALA A 26 21.75 -13.87 -23.00
CA ALA A 26 22.47 -12.68 -22.54
C ALA A 26 22.10 -11.40 -23.30
N GLN A 27 21.76 -11.51 -24.59
CA GLN A 27 21.57 -10.36 -25.49
C GLN A 27 20.18 -10.30 -26.15
N MET A 28 19.18 -10.93 -25.53
CA MET A 28 17.81 -11.00 -26.07
C MET A 28 17.06 -9.66 -26.18
N GLY A 29 17.69 -8.51 -25.93
CA GLY A 29 17.09 -7.19 -26.11
C GLY A 29 15.80 -6.93 -25.32
N LEU A 30 15.52 -7.71 -24.27
CA LEU A 30 14.24 -7.70 -23.59
C LEU A 30 14.02 -6.39 -22.84
N LYS A 31 13.10 -5.58 -23.35
CA LYS A 31 12.62 -4.37 -22.68
C LYS A 31 11.61 -4.80 -21.61
N SER A 32 11.83 -4.42 -20.36
CA SER A 32 10.76 -4.53 -19.36
C SER A 32 9.68 -3.52 -19.68
N SER A 33 8.42 -3.94 -19.79
CA SER A 33 7.28 -3.02 -19.80
C SER A 33 7.14 -2.41 -18.41
N THR A 34 7.79 -1.28 -18.17
CA THR A 34 7.60 -0.49 -16.95
C THR A 34 6.39 0.39 -17.11
N ARG A 35 5.20 -0.22 -17.15
CA ARG A 35 3.97 0.56 -17.01
C ARG A 35 3.93 1.07 -15.58
N GLU A 36 3.89 2.39 -15.43
CA GLU A 36 3.72 3.01 -14.14
C GLU A 36 2.37 2.60 -13.54
N THR A 37 2.37 2.24 -12.26
CA THR A 37 1.12 1.97 -11.55
C THR A 37 0.31 3.26 -11.47
N PRO A 38 -0.95 3.27 -11.95
CA PRO A 38 -1.81 4.44 -11.83
C PRO A 38 -2.07 4.78 -10.36
N THR A 39 -2.10 6.07 -10.05
CA THR A 39 -2.39 6.61 -8.72
C THR A 39 -3.87 6.98 -8.61
N ALA A 40 -4.54 6.53 -7.55
CA ALA A 40 -5.91 6.92 -7.21
C ALA A 40 -5.90 8.28 -6.49
N ALA A 41 -6.92 9.11 -6.74
CA ALA A 41 -7.21 10.28 -5.90
C ALA A 41 -8.02 9.88 -4.66
N PHE A 42 -8.15 10.77 -3.67
CA PHE A 42 -8.98 10.50 -2.48
C PHE A 42 -10.45 10.29 -2.86
N ASP A 43 -10.96 11.07 -3.82
CA ASP A 43 -12.33 10.88 -4.35
C ASP A 43 -12.51 9.52 -5.03
N ASP A 44 -11.47 9.02 -5.73
CA ASP A 44 -11.49 7.67 -6.31
C ASP A 44 -11.61 6.60 -5.20
N LEU A 45 -10.91 6.80 -4.06
CA LEU A 45 -11.01 5.92 -2.90
C LEU A 45 -12.43 5.95 -2.30
N GLN A 46 -13.00 7.12 -2.08
CA GLN A 46 -14.33 7.26 -1.50
C GLN A 46 -15.41 6.65 -2.41
N ALA A 47 -15.35 6.91 -3.72
CA ALA A 47 -16.25 6.32 -4.70
C ALA A 47 -16.10 4.78 -4.75
N PHE A 48 -14.86 4.27 -4.69
CA PHE A 48 -14.63 2.82 -4.59
C PHE A 48 -15.22 2.23 -3.32
N ARG A 49 -14.99 2.86 -2.15
CA ARG A 49 -15.49 2.40 -0.86
C ARG A 49 -17.02 2.35 -0.83
N GLY A 50 -17.68 3.45 -1.23
CA GLY A 50 -19.14 3.52 -1.31
C GLY A 50 -19.70 2.41 -2.20
N LYS A 51 -19.13 2.22 -3.39
CA LYS A 51 -19.58 1.16 -4.31
C LYS A 51 -19.27 -0.26 -3.77
N ALA A 52 -18.14 -0.44 -3.09
CA ALA A 52 -17.80 -1.73 -2.48
C ALA A 52 -18.84 -2.11 -1.42
N VAL A 53 -19.25 -1.17 -0.56
CA VAL A 53 -20.32 -1.41 0.43
C VAL A 53 -21.64 -1.73 -0.25
N GLU A 54 -22.05 -0.95 -1.25
CA GLU A 54 -23.29 -1.18 -2.02
C GLU A 54 -23.34 -2.58 -2.65
N LEU A 55 -22.20 -3.08 -3.14
CA LEU A 55 -22.10 -4.40 -3.76
C LEU A 55 -21.88 -5.55 -2.75
N GLY A 56 -21.98 -5.29 -1.44
CA GLY A 56 -21.82 -6.31 -0.40
C GLY A 56 -20.36 -6.71 -0.16
N HIS A 57 -19.42 -5.79 -0.35
CA HIS A 57 -17.99 -5.98 -0.10
C HIS A 57 -17.40 -4.94 0.89
N PRO A 58 -18.01 -4.71 2.07
CA PRO A 58 -17.49 -3.75 3.04
C PRO A 58 -16.06 -4.06 3.52
N SER A 59 -15.65 -5.34 3.62
CA SER A 59 -14.27 -5.67 3.98
C SER A 59 -13.23 -5.14 2.98
N LEU A 60 -13.58 -5.05 1.69
CA LEU A 60 -12.71 -4.47 0.66
C LEU A 60 -12.66 -2.95 0.75
N ALA A 61 -13.76 -2.30 1.16
CA ALA A 61 -13.77 -0.88 1.44
C ALA A 61 -12.77 -0.55 2.57
N THR A 62 -12.86 -1.26 3.69
CA THR A 62 -11.93 -1.13 4.83
C THR A 62 -10.50 -1.45 4.40
N ALA A 63 -10.29 -2.51 3.61
CA ALA A 63 -8.96 -2.86 3.12
C ALA A 63 -8.32 -1.77 2.25
N ALA A 64 -9.10 -1.10 1.40
CA ALA A 64 -8.63 0.00 0.58
C ALA A 64 -8.24 1.21 1.46
N LEU A 65 -9.01 1.48 2.52
CA LEU A 65 -8.67 2.52 3.49
C LEU A 65 -7.39 2.19 4.28
N ILE A 66 -7.19 0.95 4.71
CA ILE A 66 -5.92 0.49 5.32
C ILE A 66 -4.73 0.73 4.37
N ALA A 67 -4.91 0.41 3.09
CA ALA A 67 -3.85 0.59 2.09
C ALA A 67 -3.51 2.08 1.88
N TRP A 68 -4.49 2.96 2.02
CA TRP A 68 -4.34 4.41 1.94
C TRP A 68 -3.66 4.98 3.19
N GLU A 69 -4.27 4.80 4.36
CA GLU A 69 -3.83 5.39 5.63
C GLU A 69 -2.50 4.85 6.11
N TRP A 70 -2.35 3.53 6.13
CA TRP A 70 -1.15 2.88 6.67
C TRP A 70 -0.12 2.57 5.59
N LEU A 71 -0.39 2.94 4.33
CA LEU A 71 0.50 2.71 3.20
C LEU A 71 0.93 1.23 3.10
N GLN A 72 0.01 0.28 3.33
CA GLN A 72 0.30 -1.17 3.34
C GLN A 72 -0.01 -1.85 1.99
N ARG A 73 0.72 -2.93 1.64
CA ARG A 73 0.47 -3.67 0.38
C ARG A 73 -0.67 -4.66 0.61
N GLU A 74 -1.38 -5.02 -0.44
CA GLU A 74 -2.42 -6.06 -0.45
C GLU A 74 -2.03 -7.34 0.32
N LYS A 75 -0.80 -7.85 0.17
CA LYS A 75 -0.35 -9.04 0.90
C LYS A 75 -0.23 -8.85 2.42
N HIS A 76 0.04 -7.64 2.88
CA HIS A 76 0.06 -7.33 4.31
C HIS A 76 -1.37 -7.30 4.85
N VAL A 77 -2.25 -6.59 4.13
CA VAL A 77 -3.66 -6.39 4.52
C VAL A 77 -4.44 -7.71 4.52
N PHE A 78 -4.33 -8.49 3.45
CA PHE A 78 -5.14 -9.71 3.27
C PHE A 78 -4.46 -10.99 3.78
N GLY A 79 -3.13 -10.99 3.90
CA GLY A 79 -2.36 -12.21 4.14
C GLY A 79 -1.65 -12.27 5.50
N ALA A 80 -1.53 -11.15 6.21
CA ALA A 80 -0.80 -11.11 7.49
C ALA A 80 -1.47 -10.25 8.58
N PHE A 81 -2.46 -9.43 8.25
CA PHE A 81 -3.14 -8.61 9.25
C PHE A 81 -4.18 -9.44 10.01
N ASP A 82 -3.82 -9.87 11.21
CA ASP A 82 -4.65 -10.64 12.13
C ASP A 82 -5.45 -9.73 13.07
N VAL A 83 -6.59 -10.20 13.55
CA VAL A 83 -7.40 -9.50 14.56
C VAL A 83 -6.59 -9.16 15.81
N ALA A 84 -5.69 -10.04 16.25
CA ALA A 84 -4.83 -9.83 17.41
C ALA A 84 -3.83 -8.68 17.21
N HIS A 85 -3.61 -8.22 15.98
CA HIS A 85 -2.70 -7.12 15.69
C HIS A 85 -3.31 -5.75 15.97
N TYR A 86 -4.62 -5.64 15.90
CA TYR A 86 -5.32 -4.38 16.09
C TYR A 86 -5.71 -4.24 17.56
N ARG A 87 -5.14 -3.24 18.25
CA ARG A 87 -5.38 -2.95 19.68
C ARG A 87 -5.21 -4.20 20.56
N PRO A 88 -4.02 -4.85 20.55
CA PRO A 88 -3.74 -5.94 21.46
C PRO A 88 -3.81 -5.47 22.92
N LYS A 89 -4.03 -6.41 23.85
CA LYS A 89 -4.21 -6.09 25.27
C LYS A 89 -3.02 -5.34 25.86
N GLU A 90 -1.82 -5.67 25.41
CA GLU A 90 -0.56 -5.09 25.86
C GLU A 90 -0.30 -3.70 25.26
N ARG A 91 -0.93 -3.36 24.13
CA ARG A 91 -0.78 -2.08 23.43
C ARG A 91 -2.10 -1.61 22.78
N PRO A 92 -3.10 -1.21 23.59
CA PRO A 92 -4.47 -0.95 23.12
C PRO A 92 -4.61 0.28 22.20
N ASN A 93 -3.60 1.15 22.17
CA ASN A 93 -3.58 2.38 21.39
C ASN A 93 -2.71 2.29 20.13
N THR A 94 -2.37 1.07 19.72
CA THR A 94 -1.52 0.84 18.55
C THR A 94 -2.05 -0.30 17.69
N VAL A 95 -1.59 -0.37 16.45
CA VAL A 95 -1.76 -1.53 15.57
C VAL A 95 -0.40 -2.09 15.16
N ARG A 96 -0.31 -3.43 15.19
CA ARG A 96 0.86 -4.17 14.73
C ARG A 96 0.77 -4.42 13.22
N VAL A 97 1.80 -4.01 12.48
CA VAL A 97 1.94 -4.34 11.06
C VAL A 97 3.09 -5.34 10.89
N LEU A 98 2.78 -6.53 10.38
CA LEU A 98 3.77 -7.57 10.09
C LEU A 98 4.12 -7.59 8.61
N HIS A 99 5.41 -7.70 8.30
CA HIS A 99 5.85 -7.88 6.92
C HIS A 99 5.88 -9.39 6.55
N PRO A 100 5.04 -9.87 5.60
CA PRO A 100 4.82 -11.30 5.37
C PRO A 100 6.06 -12.12 4.97
N LYS A 101 7.13 -11.47 4.48
CA LYS A 101 8.30 -12.20 3.96
C LYS A 101 9.47 -12.33 4.92
N ASN A 102 9.59 -11.44 5.90
CA ASN A 102 10.76 -11.37 6.78
C ASN A 102 10.38 -11.27 8.26
N GLY A 103 9.07 -11.26 8.59
CA GLY A 103 8.60 -11.20 9.96
C GLY A 103 8.87 -9.88 10.68
N GLU A 104 9.42 -8.86 10.00
CA GLU A 104 9.66 -7.56 10.63
C GLU A 104 8.33 -6.98 11.11
N GLU A 105 8.29 -6.54 12.36
CA GLU A 105 7.13 -5.90 12.97
C GLU A 105 7.31 -4.38 13.01
N ALA A 106 6.22 -3.64 12.93
CA ALA A 106 6.18 -2.22 13.19
C ALA A 106 4.87 -1.88 13.92
N TRP A 107 4.90 -0.84 14.73
CA TRP A 107 3.75 -0.37 15.50
C TRP A 107 3.34 1.00 15.00
N ILE A 108 2.07 1.14 14.63
CA ILE A 108 1.48 2.41 14.22
C ILE A 108 0.60 2.91 15.39
N PRO A 109 0.81 4.14 15.87
CA PRO A 109 -0.05 4.73 16.89
C PRO A 109 -1.45 4.99 16.31
N LEU A 110 -2.49 4.76 17.11
CA LEU A 110 -3.88 5.03 16.72
C LEU A 110 -4.39 6.37 17.25
N PHE A 111 -3.69 6.94 18.22
CA PHE A 111 -4.00 8.22 18.84
C PHE A 111 -2.74 9.09 18.86
N ASP A 112 -2.92 10.40 18.81
CA ASP A 112 -1.84 11.35 19.09
C ASP A 112 -1.55 11.45 20.60
N ASP A 113 -0.59 12.31 20.96
CA ASP A 113 -0.19 12.53 22.36
C ASP A 113 -1.31 13.15 23.21
N ALA A 114 -2.31 13.79 22.59
CA ALA A 114 -3.49 14.34 23.24
C ALA A 114 -4.66 13.33 23.35
N GLY A 115 -4.48 12.10 22.84
CA GLY A 115 -5.52 11.07 22.84
C GLY A 115 -6.56 11.25 21.73
N VAL A 116 -6.30 12.08 20.72
CA VAL A 116 -7.19 12.26 19.55
C VAL A 116 -6.96 11.12 18.56
N PRO A 117 -8.02 10.45 18.07
CA PRO A 117 -7.89 9.40 17.07
C PRO A 117 -7.23 9.90 15.78
N LEU A 118 -6.15 9.24 15.35
CA LEU A 118 -5.43 9.57 14.11
C LEU A 118 -6.15 9.05 12.86
N TYR A 119 -6.94 7.97 13.00
CA TYR A 119 -7.63 7.31 11.89
C TYR A 119 -9.10 7.03 12.24
N PRO A 120 -9.93 8.05 12.54
CA PRO A 120 -11.24 7.85 13.16
C PRO A 120 -12.18 6.95 12.35
N GLU A 121 -12.27 7.15 11.02
CA GLU A 121 -13.10 6.30 10.15
C GLU A 121 -12.61 4.84 10.14
N LEU A 122 -11.31 4.64 9.95
CA LEU A 122 -10.71 3.31 9.88
C LEU A 122 -10.84 2.57 11.20
N MET A 123 -10.63 3.25 12.32
CA MET A 123 -10.76 2.68 13.66
C MET A 123 -12.19 2.25 13.94
N ALA A 124 -13.20 3.05 13.55
CA ALA A 124 -14.60 2.67 13.70
C ALA A 124 -14.95 1.39 12.93
N GLU A 125 -14.48 1.26 11.69
CA GLU A 125 -14.68 0.05 10.87
C GLU A 125 -13.96 -1.17 11.46
N LEU A 126 -12.71 -1.01 11.91
CA LEU A 126 -11.94 -2.09 12.52
C LEU A 126 -12.52 -2.53 13.88
N ASP A 127 -13.02 -1.59 14.68
CA ASP A 127 -13.71 -1.88 15.93
C ASP A 127 -15.02 -2.65 15.68
N ALA A 128 -15.74 -2.35 14.59
CA ALA A 128 -16.90 -3.14 14.16
C ALA A 128 -16.49 -4.56 13.72
N LEU A 129 -15.46 -4.68 12.89
CA LEU A 129 -14.96 -5.98 12.44
C LEU A 129 -14.45 -6.85 13.59
N LYS A 130 -13.75 -6.27 14.57
CA LYS A 130 -13.20 -6.98 15.73
C LYS A 130 -14.29 -7.48 16.68
N ARG A 131 -15.42 -6.76 16.81
CA ARG A 131 -16.56 -7.22 17.64
C ARG A 131 -17.13 -8.57 17.19
N GLU A 132 -17.06 -8.85 15.88
CA GLU A 132 -17.56 -10.11 15.31
C GLU A 132 -16.48 -11.20 15.19
N ARG A 133 -15.23 -10.94 15.63
CA ARG A 133 -14.09 -11.81 15.34
C ARG A 133 -13.16 -11.97 16.54
N ILE A 134 -12.92 -13.21 16.93
CA ILE A 134 -12.07 -13.56 18.08
C ILE A 134 -10.63 -13.88 17.64
N GLY A 135 -10.39 -14.22 16.37
CA GLY A 135 -9.05 -14.51 15.85
C GLY A 135 -9.00 -14.74 14.34
N GLY A 136 -7.77 -14.85 13.81
CA GLY A 136 -7.48 -15.03 12.39
C GLY A 136 -7.39 -13.70 11.65
N LEU A 137 -7.30 -13.77 10.31
CA LEU A 137 -7.18 -12.60 9.45
C LEU A 137 -8.34 -11.61 9.69
N MET A 138 -8.00 -10.34 9.90
CA MET A 138 -8.96 -9.26 10.12
C MET A 138 -9.86 -9.04 8.90
N ILE A 139 -9.25 -9.07 7.71
CA ILE A 139 -9.94 -8.85 6.43
C ILE A 139 -10.23 -10.19 5.76
N ARG A 140 -11.51 -10.57 5.74
CA ARG A 140 -12.03 -11.81 5.15
C ARG A 140 -13.16 -11.48 4.17
N ARG A 141 -13.61 -12.45 3.39
CA ARG A 141 -14.74 -12.27 2.46
C ARG A 141 -16.02 -11.95 3.23
N ASP A 142 -16.90 -11.19 2.59
CA ASP A 142 -18.17 -10.73 3.18
C ASP A 142 -19.35 -11.66 2.91
N TRP A 143 -19.11 -12.79 2.25
CA TRP A 143 -20.15 -13.75 1.87
C TRP A 143 -19.78 -15.19 2.23
N GLY A 144 -20.79 -16.05 2.22
CA GLY A 144 -20.66 -17.47 2.53
C GLY A 144 -20.09 -17.70 3.93
N ASP A 145 -19.15 -18.64 4.06
CA ASP A 145 -18.42 -18.94 5.30
C ASP A 145 -17.32 -17.92 5.65
N ARG A 146 -17.36 -16.74 5.01
CA ARG A 146 -16.41 -15.64 5.21
C ARG A 146 -14.96 -16.12 5.08
N ARG A 147 -14.62 -17.00 4.13
CA ARG A 147 -13.23 -17.47 3.91
C ARG A 147 -12.22 -16.32 3.76
N PRO A 148 -10.92 -16.57 4.03
CA PRO A 148 -9.86 -15.65 3.67
C PRO A 148 -9.92 -15.21 2.19
N TRP A 149 -9.47 -13.98 1.93
CA TRP A 149 -9.26 -13.52 0.56
C TRP A 149 -8.18 -14.31 -0.19
N PRO A 150 -7.00 -14.56 0.42
CA PRO A 150 -6.00 -15.44 -0.17
C PRO A 150 -6.52 -16.86 -0.40
N THR A 151 -6.06 -17.51 -1.47
CA THR A 151 -6.41 -18.91 -1.78
C THR A 151 -5.16 -19.78 -1.91
N GLY A 152 -5.21 -20.99 -1.36
CA GLY A 152 -4.13 -21.98 -1.44
C GLY A 152 -2.99 -21.72 -0.45
N GLU A 153 -1.91 -22.50 -0.56
CA GLU A 153 -0.72 -22.42 0.31
C GLU A 153 0.11 -21.15 0.06
N SER A 154 0.02 -20.58 -1.14
CA SER A 154 0.61 -19.28 -1.47
C SER A 154 -0.42 -18.17 -1.31
N ILE A 155 -0.01 -16.96 -0.90
CA ILE A 155 -0.91 -15.79 -0.86
C ILE A 155 -1.25 -15.36 -2.30
N ASP A 156 -2.17 -16.08 -2.94
CA ASP A 156 -2.78 -15.76 -4.22
C ASP A 156 -4.00 -14.88 -4.00
N LEU A 157 -3.96 -13.67 -4.58
CA LEU A 157 -4.99 -12.65 -4.48
C LEU A 157 -5.68 -12.41 -5.83
N THR A 158 -5.58 -13.34 -6.77
CA THR A 158 -6.18 -13.22 -8.10
C THR A 158 -7.69 -13.05 -8.00
N HIS A 159 -8.37 -13.82 -7.15
CA HIS A 159 -9.80 -13.68 -6.95
C HIS A 159 -10.17 -12.30 -6.39
N MET A 160 -9.49 -11.85 -5.33
CA MET A 160 -9.65 -10.51 -4.76
C MET A 160 -9.49 -9.43 -5.85
N SER A 161 -8.44 -9.55 -6.67
CA SER A 161 -8.14 -8.59 -7.75
C SER A 161 -9.27 -8.51 -8.79
N ARG A 162 -9.93 -9.63 -9.12
CA ARG A 162 -11.08 -9.63 -10.04
C ARG A 162 -12.29 -8.91 -9.43
N ILE A 163 -12.55 -9.11 -8.14
CA ILE A 163 -13.64 -8.41 -7.44
C ILE A 163 -13.35 -6.91 -7.36
N VAL A 164 -12.13 -6.52 -7.01
CA VAL A 164 -11.72 -5.10 -7.02
C VAL A 164 -11.94 -4.47 -8.40
N LYS A 165 -11.58 -5.16 -9.49
CA LYS A 165 -11.85 -4.67 -10.85
C LYS A 165 -13.34 -4.51 -11.15
N ARG A 166 -14.18 -5.42 -10.67
CA ARG A 166 -15.64 -5.31 -10.81
C ARG A 166 -16.16 -4.06 -10.10
N ILE A 167 -15.71 -3.81 -8.86
CA ILE A 167 -16.09 -2.62 -8.09
C ILE A 167 -15.61 -1.34 -8.78
N ILE A 168 -14.35 -1.29 -9.24
CA ILE A 168 -13.79 -0.12 -9.97
C ILE A 168 -14.66 0.26 -11.16
N ARG A 169 -15.07 -0.74 -11.97
CA ARG A 169 -15.94 -0.51 -13.13
C ARG A 169 -17.35 -0.07 -12.72
N ALA A 170 -17.91 -0.70 -11.69
CA ALA A 170 -19.22 -0.34 -11.17
C ALA A 170 -19.25 1.07 -10.55
N ALA A 171 -18.13 1.52 -9.98
CA ALA A 171 -17.93 2.87 -9.46
C ALA A 171 -17.61 3.89 -10.58
N ARG A 172 -17.56 3.45 -11.84
CA ARG A 172 -17.21 4.27 -13.02
C ARG A 172 -15.83 4.94 -12.90
N LEU A 173 -14.91 4.31 -12.18
CA LEU A 173 -13.55 4.77 -12.04
C LEU A 173 -12.71 4.35 -13.25
N ARG A 174 -11.53 4.98 -13.39
CA ARG A 174 -10.57 4.65 -14.45
C ARG A 174 -10.21 3.16 -14.39
N ASP A 175 -10.48 2.42 -15.48
CA ASP A 175 -10.25 0.96 -15.52
C ASP A 175 -8.78 0.57 -15.34
N SER A 176 -7.84 1.50 -15.50
CA SER A 176 -6.42 1.27 -15.23
C SER A 176 -6.11 1.11 -13.73
N LEU A 177 -6.96 1.59 -12.83
CA LEU A 177 -6.79 1.49 -11.38
C LEU A 177 -6.85 0.04 -10.90
N THR A 178 -6.10 -0.26 -9.86
CA THR A 178 -6.09 -1.58 -9.18
C THR A 178 -6.07 -1.36 -7.68
N PHE A 179 -6.16 -2.42 -6.87
CA PHE A 179 -6.03 -2.29 -5.41
C PHE A 179 -4.73 -1.57 -5.01
N THR A 180 -3.62 -1.86 -5.71
CA THR A 180 -2.33 -1.19 -5.46
C THR A 180 -2.38 0.32 -5.71
N SER A 181 -3.30 0.82 -6.53
CA SER A 181 -3.46 2.25 -6.82
C SER A 181 -3.85 3.06 -5.59
N PHE A 182 -4.59 2.49 -4.63
CA PHE A 182 -4.97 3.18 -3.39
C PHE A 182 -3.77 3.44 -2.49
N ARG A 183 -2.87 2.45 -2.35
CA ARG A 183 -1.59 2.65 -1.66
C ARG A 183 -0.79 3.78 -2.31
N HIS A 184 -0.70 3.81 -3.65
CA HIS A 184 -0.01 4.89 -4.37
C HIS A 184 -0.67 6.27 -4.16
N GLY A 185 -2.00 6.29 -4.05
CA GLY A 185 -2.79 7.47 -3.71
C GLY A 185 -2.39 8.01 -2.35
N GLY A 186 -2.43 7.18 -1.30
CA GLY A 186 -1.99 7.57 0.05
C GLY A 186 -0.56 8.14 0.07
N PHE A 187 0.40 7.52 -0.64
CA PHE A 187 1.76 8.07 -0.75
C PHE A 187 1.81 9.46 -1.40
N THR A 188 0.97 9.68 -2.41
CA THR A 188 0.92 10.96 -3.12
C THR A 188 0.23 12.02 -2.27
N GLU A 189 -0.83 11.64 -1.53
CA GLU A 189 -1.48 12.50 -0.56
C GLU A 189 -0.52 12.91 0.56
N SER A 190 0.25 11.98 1.12
CA SER A 190 1.27 12.30 2.14
C SER A 190 2.28 13.33 1.62
N ALA A 191 2.77 13.16 0.38
CA ALA A 191 3.69 14.12 -0.23
C ALA A 191 3.03 15.48 -0.51
N ASP A 192 1.77 15.48 -0.95
CA ASP A 192 0.97 16.69 -1.15
C ASP A 192 0.60 17.42 0.14
N ALA A 193 0.60 16.69 1.27
CA ALA A 193 0.44 17.20 2.63
C ALA A 193 1.76 17.69 3.25
N ASP A 194 2.82 17.77 2.45
CA ASP A 194 4.16 18.20 2.87
C ASP A 194 4.80 17.32 3.96
N MET A 195 4.40 16.05 4.08
CA MET A 195 5.10 15.10 4.94
C MET A 195 6.55 14.92 4.46
N THR A 196 7.47 14.82 5.40
CA THR A 196 8.87 14.54 5.12
C THR A 196 9.05 13.12 4.61
N ASP A 197 10.11 12.91 3.82
CA ASP A 197 10.54 11.57 3.40
C ASP A 197 10.76 10.62 4.58
N SER A 198 11.10 11.13 5.76
CA SER A 198 11.29 10.32 6.96
C SER A 198 9.97 9.85 7.55
N GLU A 199 8.96 10.72 7.64
CA GLU A 199 7.61 10.36 8.12
C GLU A 199 6.93 9.38 7.17
N ILE A 200 6.98 9.62 5.85
CA ILE A 200 6.43 8.70 4.85
C ILE A 200 7.11 7.33 4.95
N ARG A 201 8.42 7.27 5.18
CA ARG A 201 9.15 6.00 5.34
C ARG A 201 8.82 5.31 6.65
N ALA A 202 8.59 6.05 7.74
CA ALA A 202 8.20 5.49 9.02
C ALA A 202 6.87 4.73 8.90
N VAL A 203 5.85 5.35 8.29
CA VAL A 203 4.53 4.73 8.07
C VAL A 203 4.59 3.60 7.03
N SER A 204 5.21 3.87 5.88
CA SER A 204 5.21 2.92 4.76
C SER A 204 6.25 1.80 4.83
N ARG A 205 7.17 1.91 5.78
CA ARG A 205 8.25 0.98 6.09
C ARG A 205 9.26 0.80 4.94
N GLN A 206 9.45 1.85 4.15
CA GLN A 206 10.45 1.86 3.07
C GLN A 206 11.83 2.16 3.66
N LYS A 207 12.78 1.23 3.50
CA LYS A 207 14.15 1.38 4.03
C LYS A 207 14.93 2.51 3.36
N SER A 208 14.61 2.85 2.11
CA SER A 208 15.37 3.84 1.31
C SER A 208 14.46 4.90 0.69
N ALA A 209 14.87 6.17 0.81
CA ALA A 209 14.22 7.31 0.16
C ALA A 209 14.22 7.17 -1.38
N ARG A 210 15.20 6.47 -1.95
CA ARG A 210 15.28 6.21 -3.41
C ARG A 210 14.06 5.50 -3.98
N VAL A 211 13.28 4.82 -3.13
CA VAL A 211 12.07 4.09 -3.55
C VAL A 211 10.84 5.00 -3.59
N LEU A 212 10.83 6.12 -2.87
CA LEU A 212 9.67 7.00 -2.73
C LEU A 212 9.14 7.55 -4.06
N PRO A 213 9.98 7.99 -5.02
CA PRO A 213 9.50 8.49 -6.32
C PRO A 213 8.68 7.48 -7.13
N ARG A 214 8.81 6.18 -6.83
CA ARG A 214 7.97 5.15 -7.45
C ARG A 214 6.51 5.25 -6.99
N TYR A 215 6.29 5.66 -5.74
CA TYR A 215 4.98 5.67 -5.08
C TYR A 215 4.39 7.08 -5.02
N ALA A 216 5.11 8.03 -4.41
CA ALA A 216 4.69 9.43 -4.28
C ALA A 216 4.89 10.14 -5.63
N LYS A 217 3.79 10.45 -6.31
CA LYS A 217 3.84 11.12 -7.61
C LYS A 217 4.11 12.61 -7.42
N ARG A 218 4.77 13.20 -8.42
CA ARG A 218 4.96 14.65 -8.49
C ARG A 218 3.65 15.28 -8.94
N THR A 219 3.16 16.26 -8.19
CA THR A 219 1.91 16.96 -8.48
C THR A 219 2.16 18.46 -8.65
N MET A 220 1.24 19.14 -9.35
CA MET A 220 1.26 20.61 -9.40
C MET A 220 1.02 21.24 -8.03
N LYS A 221 0.33 20.54 -7.13
CA LYS A 221 0.11 20.98 -5.74
C LYS A 221 1.44 21.09 -4.98
N GLN A 222 2.34 20.10 -5.11
CA GLN A 222 3.69 20.18 -4.54
C GLN A 222 4.50 21.34 -5.12
N VAL A 223 4.42 21.57 -6.44
CA VAL A 223 5.11 22.70 -7.08
C VAL A 223 4.58 24.04 -6.55
N ALA A 224 3.26 24.18 -6.45
CA ALA A 224 2.63 25.38 -5.92
C ALA A 224 2.93 25.60 -4.43
N ALA A 225 2.90 24.54 -3.61
CA ALA A 225 3.28 24.60 -2.19
C ALA A 225 4.74 25.04 -2.02
N GLY A 226 5.66 24.47 -2.81
CA GLY A 226 7.06 24.89 -2.85
C GLY A 226 7.22 26.37 -3.24
N ALA A 227 6.49 26.82 -4.27
CA ALA A 227 6.51 28.23 -4.68
C ALA A 227 5.96 29.17 -3.58
N LYS A 228 4.87 28.79 -2.90
CA LYS A 228 4.31 29.53 -1.75
C LYS A 228 5.30 29.63 -0.60
N LYS A 229 5.96 28.52 -0.22
CA LYS A 229 7.00 28.49 0.81
C LYS A 229 8.17 29.43 0.47
N ARG A 230 8.67 29.41 -0.77
CA ARG A 230 9.73 30.31 -1.26
C ARG A 230 9.33 31.78 -1.28
N ARG A 231 8.06 32.08 -1.53
CA ARG A 231 7.55 33.46 -1.45
C ARG A 231 7.48 33.92 0.00
N ALA A 232 6.93 33.09 0.89
CA ALA A 232 6.79 33.39 2.31
C ALA A 232 8.14 33.67 3.00
N THR A 233 9.23 33.01 2.58
CA THR A 233 10.57 33.29 3.12
C THR A 233 11.10 34.68 2.77
N ARG A 234 10.61 35.30 1.68
CA ARG A 234 11.05 36.65 1.26
C ARG A 234 10.22 37.74 1.93
N THR A 235 8.92 37.50 2.10
CA THR A 235 8.01 38.47 2.71
C THR A 235 8.11 38.50 4.24
N LYS A 236 8.51 37.40 4.90
CA LYS A 236 8.75 37.38 6.36
C LYS A 236 9.94 38.23 6.81
N THR A 237 10.85 38.60 5.90
CA THR A 237 12.01 39.42 6.23
C THR A 237 11.65 40.91 6.32
N ASP A 238 10.53 41.33 5.73
CA ASP A 238 10.09 42.73 5.72
C ASP A 238 9.27 43.12 6.97
N ASP A 239 8.83 42.15 7.78
CA ASP A 239 8.05 42.37 9.03
C ASP A 239 8.92 42.38 10.32
N LEU A 240 10.25 42.41 10.20
CA LEU A 240 11.19 42.42 11.35
C LEU A 240 11.98 43.73 11.51
N SER A 241 11.45 44.84 10.98
CA SER A 241 12.00 46.18 11.22
C SER A 241 10.92 47.15 11.72
N GLU A 242 10.66 47.11 13.02
CA GLU A 242 10.28 48.26 13.87
C GLU A 242 10.93 48.10 15.25
#